data_AF-A0AAX2IQ75-F1
#
_entry.id   AF-A0AAX2IQ75-F1
#
_cell.length_a   1.000
_cell.length_b   1.000
_cell.length_c   1.000
_cell.angle_alpha   90.00
_cell.angle_beta   90.00
_cell.angle_gamma   90.00
#
_symmetry.space_group_name_H-M   'P 1'
#
loop_
_entity.id
_entity.type
_entity.pdbx_description
1 polymer ?
#
loop_
_entity_poly.entity_id
_entity_poly.type
_entity_poly.pdbx_seq_one_letter_code
_entity_poly.pdbx_strand_id
1 'polypeptide(L)'
;MKPVSQYTVEGDFIAHYESIYSVEEKLGIACESIMDVINKVILTSGKFRWFLQGNPPKKEEFQMVKISYNVNSLLNKYLWEKLGKPNIDAYNPPSCFNLSVKDLSGEYWVPVPIPGFESRYQLSNKGRIKRLSGWISRNKFIFLQEKILSQTLIINNDKTYSLSCKLNNEGKYIRVVMSKLLYCCFVEKFDLSDRNLMVVNKSNPQWDIDISKLSLHPANDVLKGNFRNSDKNVNISN
;
A
#
# COMPACT_ATOMS: atom_id res chain seq x y z
N MET A 1 -16.60 35.83 17.81
CA MET A 1 -16.40 35.27 16.45
C MET A 1 -14.91 35.24 16.16
N LYS A 2 -14.39 34.15 15.59
CA LYS A 2 -12.95 34.06 15.29
C LYS A 2 -12.73 34.12 13.78
N PRO A 3 -12.07 35.17 13.25
CA PRO A 3 -11.77 35.28 11.83
C PRO A 3 -10.71 34.24 11.44
N VAL A 4 -10.85 33.70 10.23
CA VAL A 4 -10.02 32.59 9.73
C VAL A 4 -9.46 32.85 8.34
N SER A 5 -8.35 32.20 8.04
CA SER A 5 -7.68 32.19 6.76
C SER A 5 -7.69 30.78 6.19
N GLN A 6 -7.99 30.68 4.91
CA GLN A 6 -8.03 29.45 4.13
C GLN A 6 -6.72 29.29 3.35
N TYR A 7 -6.16 28.10 3.36
CA TYR A 7 -4.96 27.74 2.59
C TYR A 7 -5.13 26.40 1.88
N THR A 8 -4.36 26.18 0.82
CA THR A 8 -4.16 24.86 0.22
C THR A 8 -3.49 23.92 1.24
N VAL A 9 -3.43 22.63 0.94
CA VAL A 9 -2.78 21.64 1.81
C VAL A 9 -1.27 21.86 1.86
N GLU A 10 -0.72 22.40 0.77
CA GLU A 10 0.67 22.72 0.52
C GLU A 10 1.11 24.06 1.12
N GLY A 11 0.14 24.92 1.47
CA GLY A 11 0.36 26.16 2.20
C GLY A 11 0.21 27.46 1.42
N ASP A 12 -0.34 27.38 0.21
CA ASP A 12 -0.69 28.57 -0.55
C ASP A 12 -1.94 29.22 0.04
N PHE A 13 -1.88 30.53 0.25
CA PHE A 13 -3.02 31.29 0.74
C PHE A 13 -4.13 31.34 -0.32
N ILE A 14 -5.38 31.21 0.13
CA ILE A 14 -6.58 31.26 -0.73
C ILE A 14 -7.43 32.50 -0.40
N ALA A 15 -7.93 32.61 0.83
CA ALA A 15 -8.89 33.64 1.19
C ALA A 15 -8.99 33.90 2.70
N HIS A 16 -9.56 35.06 3.04
CA HIS A 16 -9.94 35.45 4.40
C HIS A 16 -11.45 35.37 4.60
N TYR A 17 -11.86 35.02 5.81
CA TYR A 17 -13.25 34.99 6.24
C TYR A 17 -13.38 35.65 7.61
N GLU A 18 -14.41 36.49 7.75
CA GLU A 18 -14.71 37.23 8.99
C GLU A 18 -15.03 36.30 10.16
N SER A 19 -15.54 35.10 9.88
CA SER A 19 -15.76 34.06 10.88
C SER A 19 -15.89 32.67 10.26
N ILE A 20 -15.76 31.62 11.09
CA ILE A 20 -16.09 30.25 10.69
C ILE A 20 -17.54 30.11 10.17
N TYR A 21 -18.49 30.87 10.69
CA TYR A 21 -19.89 30.88 10.20
C TYR A 21 -20.00 31.42 8.78
N SER A 22 -19.22 32.46 8.44
CA SER A 22 -19.18 32.97 7.07
C SER A 22 -18.53 31.98 6.08
N VAL A 23 -17.72 31.04 6.59
CA VAL A 23 -17.21 29.93 5.77
C VAL A 23 -18.34 28.92 5.51
N GLU A 24 -19.11 28.56 6.54
CA GLU A 24 -20.23 27.65 6.40
C GLU A 24 -21.29 28.18 5.43
N GLU A 25 -21.68 29.45 5.56
CA GLU A 25 -22.63 30.11 4.66
C GLU A 25 -22.15 30.12 3.20
N LYS A 26 -20.85 30.39 2.97
CA LYS A 26 -20.30 30.54 1.61
C LYS A 26 -19.88 29.24 0.96
N LEU A 27 -19.31 28.30 1.73
CA LEU A 27 -18.68 27.08 1.23
C LEU A 27 -19.42 25.80 1.65
N GLY A 28 -20.42 25.88 2.53
CA GLY A 28 -21.12 24.71 3.07
C GLY A 28 -20.25 23.83 3.96
N ILE A 29 -19.16 24.38 4.52
CA ILE A 29 -18.24 23.67 5.40
C ILE A 29 -18.64 23.93 6.86
N ALA A 30 -19.01 22.86 7.57
CA ALA A 30 -19.48 22.94 8.95
C ALA A 30 -18.47 23.64 9.88
N CYS A 31 -18.99 24.54 10.72
CA CYS A 31 -18.20 25.33 11.66
C CYS A 31 -17.37 24.46 12.63
N GLU A 32 -17.96 23.38 13.14
CA GLU A 32 -17.31 22.44 14.06
C GLU A 32 -16.08 21.80 13.40
N SER A 33 -16.20 21.46 12.12
CA SER A 33 -15.11 20.86 11.36
C SER A 33 -13.94 21.84 11.16
N ILE A 34 -14.22 23.14 10.94
CA ILE A 34 -13.18 24.17 10.87
C ILE A 34 -12.52 24.37 12.24
N MET A 35 -13.33 24.31 13.32
CA MET A 35 -12.82 24.42 14.69
C MET A 35 -11.90 23.25 15.05
N ASP A 36 -12.23 22.03 14.61
CA ASP A 36 -11.37 20.86 14.76
C ASP A 36 -10.03 21.02 14.03
N VAL A 37 -10.00 21.70 12.88
CA VAL A 37 -8.74 22.02 12.18
C VAL A 37 -7.90 23.00 13.01
N ILE A 38 -8.51 24.08 13.49
CA ILE A 38 -7.83 25.12 14.28
C ILE A 38 -7.26 24.54 15.58
N ASN A 39 -8.00 23.65 16.24
CA ASN A 39 -7.57 22.96 17.45
C ASN A 39 -6.58 21.81 17.18
N LYS A 40 -6.15 21.63 15.92
CA LYS A 40 -5.22 20.57 15.49
C LYS A 40 -5.77 19.16 15.80
N VAL A 41 -7.10 19.03 15.88
CA VAL A 41 -7.78 17.74 15.96
C VAL A 41 -7.71 17.10 14.57
N ILE A 42 -8.17 17.77 13.52
CA ILE A 42 -8.05 17.26 12.13
C ILE A 42 -7.13 18.17 11.31
N LEU A 43 -6.65 17.69 10.16
CA LEU A 43 -5.66 18.44 9.39
C LEU A 43 -6.28 19.37 8.35
N THR A 44 -7.47 19.04 7.84
CA THR A 44 -8.20 19.85 6.86
C THR A 44 -9.70 19.79 7.09
N SER A 45 -10.41 20.80 6.61
CA SER A 45 -11.86 20.78 6.43
C SER A 45 -12.21 21.35 5.06
N GLY A 46 -13.14 20.71 4.35
CA GLY A 46 -13.47 21.06 2.95
C GLY A 46 -12.29 21.00 1.99
N LYS A 47 -11.30 20.13 2.23
CA LYS A 47 -10.01 20.00 1.49
C LYS A 47 -8.99 21.12 1.76
N PHE A 48 -9.29 22.07 2.65
CA PHE A 48 -8.42 23.20 2.94
C PHE A 48 -7.83 23.14 4.35
N ARG A 49 -6.71 23.85 4.54
CA ARG A 49 -6.16 24.17 5.85
C ARG A 49 -6.79 25.46 6.36
N TRP A 50 -7.01 25.53 7.66
CA TRP A 50 -7.66 26.66 8.32
C TRP A 50 -6.83 27.12 9.51
N PHE A 51 -6.58 28.42 9.59
CA PHE A 51 -5.87 29.03 10.69
C PHE A 51 -6.61 30.28 11.15
N LEU A 52 -6.44 30.64 12.41
CA LEU A 52 -6.93 31.91 12.93
C LEU A 52 -6.13 33.04 12.29
N GLN A 53 -6.80 34.11 11.85
CA GLN A 53 -6.09 35.27 11.30
C GLN A 53 -5.11 35.89 12.31
N GLY A 54 -5.48 35.92 13.58
CA GLY A 54 -4.62 36.40 14.67
C GLY A 54 -3.47 35.46 15.06
N ASN A 55 -3.41 34.25 14.48
CA ASN A 55 -2.30 33.32 14.65
C ASN A 55 -2.01 32.63 13.30
N PRO A 56 -1.43 33.38 12.35
CA PRO A 56 -1.19 32.88 11.01
C PRO A 56 -0.20 31.71 11.03
N PRO A 57 -0.33 30.78 10.07
CA PRO A 57 0.46 29.56 10.05
C PRO A 57 1.93 29.84 9.76
N LYS A 58 2.80 29.08 10.43
CA LYS A 58 4.23 29.05 10.08
C LYS A 58 4.47 28.06 8.95
N LYS A 59 5.58 28.22 8.21
CA LYS A 59 5.95 27.28 7.11
C LYS A 59 6.02 25.84 7.60
N GLU A 60 6.42 25.62 8.84
CA GLU A 60 6.52 24.30 9.47
C GLU A 60 5.15 23.64 9.71
N GLU A 61 4.07 24.41 9.78
CA GLU A 61 2.70 23.89 9.94
C GLU A 61 2.10 23.41 8.61
N PHE A 62 2.67 23.85 7.49
CA PHE A 62 2.40 23.35 6.14
C PHE A 62 3.37 22.28 5.68
N GLN A 63 4.46 22.07 6.41
CA GLN A 63 5.16 20.80 6.32
C GLN A 63 4.09 19.80 6.74
N MET A 64 3.53 19.09 5.74
CA MET A 64 2.77 17.91 6.00
C MET A 64 3.57 17.19 7.08
N VAL A 65 2.90 16.70 8.12
CA VAL A 65 3.44 15.51 8.76
C VAL A 65 3.43 14.50 7.62
N LYS A 66 4.49 14.52 6.79
CA LYS A 66 5.19 13.35 6.34
C LYS A 66 5.36 12.65 7.66
N ILE A 67 4.36 11.86 8.06
CA ILE A 67 4.58 10.89 9.09
C ILE A 67 5.81 10.20 8.54
N SER A 68 6.90 10.34 9.27
CA SER A 68 8.26 10.00 8.85
C SER A 68 8.36 8.48 8.78
N TYR A 69 7.47 7.86 8.03
CA TYR A 69 7.58 6.50 7.56
C TYR A 69 8.60 6.49 6.43
N ASN A 70 9.87 6.80 6.72
CA ASN A 70 10.98 6.66 5.78
C ASN A 70 10.59 7.04 4.34
N VAL A 71 10.11 8.27 4.14
CA VAL A 71 9.95 8.79 2.78
C VAL A 71 11.37 8.87 2.24
N ASN A 72 11.72 7.97 1.30
CA ASN A 72 12.94 7.93 0.48
C ASN A 72 13.91 6.75 0.65
N SER A 73 13.57 5.64 1.33
CA SER A 73 14.31 4.40 1.05
C SER A 73 13.74 3.75 -0.20
N LEU A 74 14.34 4.00 -1.37
CA LEU A 74 14.04 3.29 -2.62
C LEU A 74 14.02 1.77 -2.42
N LEU A 75 14.86 1.29 -1.50
CA LEU A 75 15.02 -0.11 -1.15
C LEU A 75 14.29 -0.47 0.15
N ASN A 76 13.51 -1.56 0.11
CA ASN A 76 12.98 -2.26 1.29
C ASN A 76 14.11 -2.99 2.03
N LYS A 77 14.92 -2.24 2.79
CA LYS A 77 16.08 -2.76 3.53
C LYS A 77 15.71 -3.92 4.46
N TYR A 78 14.55 -3.84 5.12
CA TYR A 78 14.08 -4.91 6.01
C TYR A 78 13.96 -6.25 5.28
N LEU A 79 13.29 -6.28 4.12
CA LEU A 79 13.12 -7.52 3.36
C LEU A 79 14.46 -8.01 2.81
N TRP A 80 15.29 -7.09 2.31
CA TRP A 80 16.63 -7.39 1.81
C TRP A 80 17.52 -8.05 2.87
N GLU A 81 17.56 -7.49 4.09
CA GLU A 81 18.28 -8.07 5.23
C GLU A 81 17.72 -9.44 5.63
N LYS A 82 16.39 -9.57 5.68
CA LYS A 82 15.72 -10.84 6.02
C LYS A 82 15.96 -11.95 5.01
N LEU A 83 16.22 -11.61 3.75
CA LEU A 83 16.59 -12.56 2.69
C LEU A 83 18.09 -12.84 2.61
N GLY A 84 18.88 -12.41 3.60
CA GLY A 84 20.31 -12.66 3.64
C GLY A 84 21.14 -11.73 2.76
N LYS A 85 20.62 -10.52 2.47
CA LYS A 85 21.29 -9.49 1.68
C LYS A 85 21.74 -9.98 0.29
N PRO A 86 20.81 -10.49 -0.55
CA PRO A 86 21.15 -10.92 -1.91
C PRO A 86 21.84 -9.78 -2.68
N ASN A 87 22.75 -10.14 -3.58
CA ASN A 87 23.46 -9.17 -4.41
C ASN A 87 22.49 -8.53 -5.42
N ILE A 88 22.16 -7.26 -5.23
CA ILE A 88 21.20 -6.49 -6.04
C ILE A 88 21.72 -5.06 -6.24
N ASP A 89 21.26 -4.40 -7.29
CA ASP A 89 21.46 -2.96 -7.46
C ASP A 89 20.53 -2.19 -6.51
N ALA A 90 21.09 -1.50 -5.51
CA ALA A 90 20.31 -0.71 -4.56
C ALA A 90 19.68 0.56 -5.15
N TYR A 91 20.19 1.05 -6.29
CA TYR A 91 19.67 2.21 -7.02
C TYR A 91 18.62 1.85 -8.07
N ASN A 92 18.54 0.57 -8.42
CA ASN A 92 17.46 0.02 -9.24
C ASN A 92 17.08 -1.39 -8.74
N PRO A 93 16.48 -1.49 -7.53
CA PRO A 93 16.27 -2.78 -6.91
C PRO A 93 15.15 -3.58 -7.60
N PRO A 94 15.20 -4.92 -7.52
CA PRO A 94 14.11 -5.78 -7.98
C PRO A 94 12.75 -5.40 -7.38
N SER A 95 11.67 -5.77 -8.07
CA SER A 95 10.33 -5.24 -7.80
C SER A 95 9.86 -5.44 -6.35
N CYS A 96 10.14 -6.59 -5.73
CA CYS A 96 9.74 -6.87 -4.34
C CYS A 96 10.49 -6.02 -3.30
N PHE A 97 11.65 -5.48 -3.66
CA PHE A 97 12.44 -4.57 -2.85
C PHE A 97 12.19 -3.09 -3.19
N ASN A 98 11.62 -2.78 -4.36
CA ASN A 98 11.48 -1.42 -4.86
C ASN A 98 10.26 -0.69 -4.26
N LEU A 99 10.52 0.36 -3.48
CA LEU A 99 9.50 1.19 -2.82
C LEU A 99 9.20 2.51 -3.56
N SER A 100 9.79 2.74 -4.74
CA SER A 100 9.51 3.92 -5.56
C SER A 100 8.09 3.89 -6.09
N VAL A 101 7.37 5.01 -6.03
CA VAL A 101 6.05 5.14 -6.66
C VAL A 101 6.12 5.22 -8.19
N LYS A 102 7.31 5.45 -8.77
CA LYS A 102 7.52 5.41 -10.22
C LYS A 102 7.30 4.00 -10.73
N ASP A 103 6.65 3.89 -11.88
CA ASP A 103 6.43 2.61 -12.54
C ASP A 103 7.75 2.05 -13.09
N LEU A 104 7.88 0.73 -13.02
CA LEU A 104 8.99 -0.01 -13.61
C LEU A 104 8.72 -0.27 -15.09
N SER A 105 9.77 -0.59 -15.84
CA SER A 105 9.61 -0.96 -17.26
C SER A 105 8.69 -2.17 -17.43
N GLY A 106 7.69 -2.05 -18.32
CA GLY A 106 6.69 -3.08 -18.59
C GLY A 106 5.74 -3.37 -17.42
N GLU A 107 5.66 -2.47 -16.44
CA GLU A 107 4.75 -2.60 -15.31
C GLU A 107 3.37 -2.02 -15.63
N TYR A 108 2.33 -2.77 -15.28
CA TYR A 108 0.95 -2.32 -15.34
C TYR A 108 0.20 -2.76 -14.09
N TRP A 109 -0.87 -2.05 -13.76
CA TRP A 109 -1.57 -2.15 -12.48
C TRP A 109 -3.02 -2.58 -12.67
N VAL A 110 -3.51 -3.43 -11.77
CA VAL A 110 -4.93 -3.81 -11.65
C VAL A 110 -5.40 -3.55 -10.21
N PRO A 111 -6.69 -3.25 -9.97
CA PRO A 111 -7.23 -3.21 -8.62
C PRO A 111 -6.99 -4.54 -7.89
N VAL A 112 -6.69 -4.51 -6.59
CA VAL A 112 -6.62 -5.76 -5.81
C VAL A 112 -8.02 -6.41 -5.78
N PRO A 113 -8.17 -7.73 -5.98
CA PRO A 113 -9.49 -8.37 -6.06
C PRO A 113 -9.98 -8.77 -4.66
N ILE A 114 -10.00 -7.82 -3.72
CA ILE A 114 -10.39 -8.07 -2.33
C ILE A 114 -11.49 -7.10 -1.89
N PRO A 115 -12.68 -7.62 -1.52
CA PRO A 115 -13.81 -6.82 -1.05
C PRO A 115 -13.46 -5.79 0.02
N GLY A 116 -13.67 -4.53 -0.34
CA GLY A 116 -13.42 -3.35 0.50
C GLY A 116 -11.99 -2.82 0.41
N PHE A 117 -11.20 -3.24 -0.57
CA PHE A 117 -9.82 -2.78 -0.78
C PHE A 117 -9.55 -2.34 -2.23
N GLU A 118 -10.44 -2.66 -3.18
CA GLU A 118 -10.28 -2.49 -4.62
C GLU A 118 -10.05 -1.03 -5.02
N SER A 119 -10.78 -0.10 -4.39
CA SER A 119 -10.68 1.34 -4.66
C SER A 119 -9.45 2.00 -4.04
N ARG A 120 -8.75 1.29 -3.14
CA ARG A 120 -7.67 1.86 -2.32
C ARG A 120 -6.30 1.31 -2.67
N TYR A 121 -6.25 0.13 -3.30
CA TYR A 121 -5.02 -0.57 -3.59
C TYR A 121 -5.01 -1.13 -5.00
N GLN A 122 -3.85 -1.06 -5.63
CA GLN A 122 -3.57 -1.70 -6.90
C GLN A 122 -2.39 -2.67 -6.76
N LEU A 123 -2.45 -3.77 -7.50
CA LEU A 123 -1.41 -4.76 -7.67
C LEU A 123 -0.81 -4.62 -9.05
N SER A 124 0.52 -4.60 -9.16
CA SER A 124 1.18 -4.67 -10.47
C SER A 124 1.52 -6.09 -10.89
N ASN A 125 1.66 -6.30 -12.20
CA ASN A 125 2.18 -7.53 -12.80
C ASN A 125 3.63 -7.85 -12.39
N LYS A 126 4.33 -6.93 -11.73
CA LYS A 126 5.66 -7.17 -11.14
C LYS A 126 5.59 -7.53 -9.66
N GLY A 127 4.39 -7.68 -9.10
CA GLY A 127 4.16 -8.07 -7.72
C GLY A 127 4.33 -6.92 -6.72
N ARG A 128 4.18 -5.66 -7.14
CA ARG A 128 4.16 -4.51 -6.22
C ARG A 128 2.73 -4.16 -5.83
N ILE A 129 2.53 -3.66 -4.60
CA ILE A 129 1.24 -3.14 -4.15
C ILE A 129 1.35 -1.65 -3.93
N LYS A 130 0.53 -0.88 -4.64
CA LYS A 130 0.41 0.58 -4.52
C LYS A 130 -0.84 0.89 -3.72
N ARG A 131 -0.69 1.64 -2.63
CA ARG A 131 -1.79 2.36 -1.99
C ARG A 131 -2.04 3.63 -2.79
N LEU A 132 -3.27 3.82 -3.26
CA LEU A 132 -3.68 5.06 -3.92
C LEU A 132 -3.76 6.20 -2.92
N SER A 133 -3.63 7.44 -3.40
CA SER A 133 -3.85 8.60 -2.56
C SER A 133 -5.31 8.70 -2.18
N GLY A 134 -5.58 9.20 -0.99
CA GLY A 134 -6.96 9.27 -0.52
C GLY A 134 -7.11 9.72 0.91
N TRP A 135 -8.34 10.08 1.23
CA TRP A 135 -8.75 10.50 2.57
C TRP A 135 -9.07 9.26 3.41
N ILE A 136 -8.61 9.23 4.66
CA ILE A 136 -9.12 8.30 5.67
C ILE A 136 -9.87 9.10 6.73
N SER A 137 -11.05 8.61 7.10
CA SER A 137 -11.75 9.02 8.33
C SER A 137 -11.56 7.94 9.40
N ARG A 138 -10.68 8.19 10.37
CA ARG A 138 -10.65 7.42 11.63
C ARG A 138 -10.56 8.42 12.77
N ASN A 139 -11.72 8.89 13.23
CA ASN A 139 -11.90 10.00 14.19
C ASN A 139 -11.32 11.36 13.75
N LYS A 140 -10.50 11.38 12.69
CA LYS A 140 -9.87 12.54 12.05
C LYS A 140 -9.75 12.30 10.55
N PHE A 141 -9.95 13.33 9.73
CA PHE A 141 -9.69 13.27 8.29
C PHE A 141 -8.19 13.47 8.02
N ILE A 142 -7.53 12.44 7.50
CA ILE A 142 -6.11 12.47 7.14
C ILE A 142 -5.97 12.13 5.66
N PHE A 143 -5.29 13.00 4.90
CA PHE A 143 -4.91 12.71 3.54
C PHE A 143 -3.65 11.84 3.52
N LEU A 144 -3.71 10.73 2.81
CA LEU A 144 -2.56 9.87 2.55
C LEU A 144 -2.11 10.02 1.11
N GLN A 145 -0.82 10.27 0.91
CA GLN A 145 -0.21 10.18 -0.41
C GLN A 145 -0.10 8.73 -0.88
N GLU A 146 0.08 8.57 -2.19
CA GLU A 146 0.41 7.29 -2.81
C GLU A 146 1.68 6.70 -2.22
N LYS A 147 1.71 5.37 -2.12
CA LYS A 147 2.86 4.67 -1.55
C LYS A 147 2.91 3.22 -2.05
N ILE A 148 4.09 2.77 -2.44
CA ILE A 148 4.35 1.32 -2.57
C ILE A 148 4.52 0.72 -1.18
N LEU A 149 3.74 -0.31 -0.89
CA LEU A 149 3.78 -0.98 0.40
C LEU A 149 4.99 -1.90 0.49
N SER A 150 5.68 -1.85 1.62
CA SER A 150 6.75 -2.79 1.93
C SER A 150 6.21 -4.21 2.08
N GLN A 151 6.91 -5.16 1.46
CA GLN A 151 6.65 -6.58 1.62
C GLN A 151 7.47 -7.17 2.77
N THR A 152 6.95 -8.25 3.35
CA THR A 152 7.54 -8.98 4.47
C THR A 152 7.51 -10.48 4.24
N LEU A 153 8.40 -11.22 4.90
CA LEU A 153 8.41 -12.69 4.84
C LEU A 153 7.36 -13.30 5.77
N ILE A 154 6.73 -14.36 5.30
CA ILE A 154 6.06 -15.39 6.11
C ILE A 154 6.91 -16.64 5.98
N ILE A 155 7.49 -17.11 7.08
CA ILE A 155 8.22 -18.38 7.10
C ILE A 155 7.16 -19.49 7.13
N ASN A 156 7.16 -20.37 6.12
CA ASN A 156 6.22 -21.49 6.08
C ASN A 156 6.83 -22.73 6.76
N ASN A 157 8.11 -22.98 6.50
CA ASN A 157 8.94 -24.00 7.13
C ASN A 157 10.43 -23.63 6.97
N ASP A 158 11.33 -24.46 7.46
CA ASP A 158 12.79 -24.20 7.46
C ASP A 158 13.39 -23.96 6.06
N LYS A 159 12.68 -24.35 4.99
CA LYS A 159 13.19 -24.29 3.60
C LYS A 159 12.40 -23.35 2.70
N THR A 160 11.25 -22.84 3.13
CA THR A 160 10.34 -22.08 2.26
C THR A 160 9.70 -20.92 3.00
N TYR A 161 9.54 -19.82 2.28
CA TYR A 161 8.84 -18.65 2.75
C TYR A 161 7.84 -18.17 1.70
N SER A 162 6.99 -17.22 2.09
CA SER A 162 6.10 -16.51 1.18
C SER A 162 6.30 -15.01 1.37
N LEU A 163 6.30 -14.25 0.27
CA LEU A 163 6.21 -12.80 0.36
C LEU A 163 4.78 -12.39 0.72
N SER A 164 4.65 -11.37 1.55
CA SER A 164 3.34 -10.89 2.01
C SER A 164 3.31 -9.38 2.17
N CYS A 165 2.10 -8.83 2.16
CA CYS A 165 1.85 -7.43 2.44
C CYS A 165 0.68 -7.26 3.40
N LYS A 166 0.69 -6.20 4.21
CA LYS A 166 -0.43 -5.84 5.10
C LYS A 166 -1.23 -4.71 4.47
N LEU A 167 -2.51 -4.95 4.21
CA LEU A 167 -3.45 -3.93 3.73
C LEU A 167 -4.32 -3.45 4.89
N ASN A 168 -4.69 -2.18 4.86
CA ASN A 168 -5.55 -1.57 5.85
C ASN A 168 -6.61 -0.72 5.15
N ASN A 169 -7.89 -1.02 5.41
CA ASN A 169 -8.97 -0.11 5.07
C ASN A 169 -9.91 0.11 6.26
N GLU A 170 -10.09 1.37 6.67
CA GLU A 170 -11.03 1.90 7.68
C GLU A 170 -11.06 1.28 9.08
N GLY A 171 -10.44 0.16 9.32
CA GLY A 171 -10.46 -0.56 10.61
C GLY A 171 -10.00 -1.98 10.41
N LYS A 172 -10.27 -2.48 9.20
CA LYS A 172 -9.99 -3.81 8.73
C LYS A 172 -8.55 -3.93 8.27
N TYR A 173 -7.86 -4.91 8.84
CA TYR A 173 -6.51 -5.29 8.44
C TYR A 173 -6.55 -6.68 7.83
N ILE A 174 -5.87 -6.84 6.70
CA ILE A 174 -5.67 -8.14 6.08
C ILE A 174 -4.20 -8.31 5.70
N ARG A 175 -3.70 -9.54 5.81
CA ARG A 175 -2.40 -9.92 5.27
C ARG A 175 -2.63 -10.71 4.00
N VAL A 176 -2.03 -10.26 2.90
CA VAL A 176 -2.12 -10.91 1.60
C VAL A 176 -0.80 -11.61 1.28
N VAL A 177 -0.88 -12.79 0.66
CA VAL A 177 0.28 -13.51 0.15
C VAL A 177 0.46 -13.16 -1.32
N MET A 178 1.66 -12.73 -1.69
CA MET A 178 1.91 -12.16 -3.02
C MET A 178 1.70 -13.18 -4.16
N SER A 179 2.10 -14.44 -3.96
CA SER A 179 1.88 -15.48 -4.97
C SER A 179 0.40 -15.76 -5.22
N LYS A 180 -0.46 -15.79 -4.18
CA LYS A 180 -1.91 -15.95 -4.33
C LYS A 180 -2.52 -14.78 -5.12
N LEU A 181 -2.12 -13.55 -4.79
CA LEU A 181 -2.61 -12.36 -5.49
C LEU A 181 -2.18 -12.33 -6.96
N LEU A 182 -0.90 -12.55 -7.23
CA LEU A 182 -0.36 -12.56 -8.59
C LEU A 182 -1.04 -13.62 -9.46
N TYR A 183 -1.20 -14.83 -8.93
CA TYR A 183 -1.88 -15.90 -9.66
C TYR A 183 -3.34 -15.55 -9.95
N CYS A 184 -4.10 -15.10 -8.94
CA CYS A 184 -5.51 -14.75 -9.08
C CYS A 184 -5.74 -13.63 -10.12
N CYS A 185 -4.85 -12.64 -10.17
CA CYS A 185 -4.98 -11.48 -11.05
C CYS A 185 -4.46 -11.73 -12.48
N PHE A 186 -3.40 -12.52 -12.64
CA PHE A 186 -2.64 -12.58 -13.90
C PHE A 186 -2.52 -13.98 -14.50
N VAL A 187 -3.02 -15.02 -13.83
CA VAL A 187 -3.03 -16.40 -14.33
C VAL A 187 -4.45 -16.94 -14.39
N GLU A 188 -5.10 -17.16 -13.25
CA GLU A 188 -6.43 -17.75 -13.18
C GLU A 188 -7.14 -17.30 -11.90
N LYS A 189 -8.40 -16.84 -12.03
CA LYS A 189 -9.21 -16.39 -10.90
C LYS A 189 -9.61 -17.57 -10.02
N PHE A 190 -9.43 -17.43 -8.71
CA PHE A 190 -9.90 -18.39 -7.71
C PHE A 190 -10.26 -17.66 -6.41
N ASP A 191 -10.97 -18.34 -5.50
CA ASP A 191 -11.28 -17.78 -4.19
C ASP A 191 -10.02 -17.66 -3.33
N LEU A 192 -9.57 -16.41 -3.12
CA LEU A 192 -8.42 -16.09 -2.29
C LEU A 192 -8.60 -16.53 -0.82
N SER A 193 -9.84 -16.67 -0.35
CA SER A 193 -10.18 -17.11 1.00
C SER A 193 -10.15 -18.63 1.18
N ASP A 194 -10.15 -19.39 0.09
CA ASP A 194 -10.05 -20.84 0.14
C ASP A 194 -8.70 -21.28 0.71
N ARG A 195 -8.77 -22.03 1.80
CA ARG A 195 -7.63 -22.59 2.54
C ARG A 195 -7.23 -23.97 2.02
N ASN A 196 -8.08 -24.62 1.24
CA ASN A 196 -7.82 -25.89 0.58
C ASN A 196 -7.00 -25.72 -0.70
N LEU A 197 -6.78 -24.48 -1.15
CA LEU A 197 -5.98 -24.15 -2.32
C LEU A 197 -4.71 -23.37 -1.96
N MET A 198 -3.59 -23.81 -2.51
CA MET A 198 -2.27 -23.20 -2.34
C MET A 198 -1.65 -22.88 -3.69
N VAL A 199 -1.04 -21.69 -3.79
CA VAL A 199 -0.21 -21.32 -4.95
C VAL A 199 1.24 -21.65 -4.63
N VAL A 200 1.80 -22.60 -5.39
CA VAL A 200 3.21 -22.97 -5.34
C VAL A 200 4.01 -22.04 -6.24
N ASN A 201 5.04 -21.44 -5.67
CA ASN A 201 6.00 -20.59 -6.39
C ASN A 201 7.29 -21.39 -6.65
N LYS A 202 7.54 -21.72 -7.92
CA LYS A 202 8.76 -22.42 -8.37
C LYS A 202 9.86 -21.46 -8.89
N SER A 203 9.74 -20.16 -8.63
CA SER A 203 10.77 -19.19 -9.00
C SER A 203 12.06 -19.44 -8.22
N ASN A 204 13.20 -19.22 -8.88
CA ASN A 204 14.51 -19.28 -8.26
C ASN A 204 15.32 -18.03 -8.70
N PRO A 205 15.60 -17.08 -7.79
CA PRO A 205 15.27 -17.11 -6.36
C PRO A 205 13.76 -16.95 -6.08
N GLN A 206 13.29 -17.48 -4.94
CA GLN A 206 11.85 -17.48 -4.61
C GLN A 206 11.26 -16.06 -4.45
N TRP A 207 12.07 -15.08 -4.07
CA TRP A 207 11.65 -13.68 -3.90
C TRP A 207 11.49 -12.92 -5.23
N ASP A 208 12.06 -13.43 -6.33
CA ASP A 208 11.92 -12.85 -7.67
C ASP A 208 10.83 -13.62 -8.43
N ILE A 209 9.58 -13.29 -8.12
CA ILE A 209 8.42 -14.08 -8.56
C ILE A 209 8.22 -13.91 -10.07
N ASP A 210 8.41 -15.00 -10.80
CA ASP A 210 7.96 -15.15 -12.18
C ASP A 210 6.54 -15.72 -12.17
N ILE A 211 5.59 -14.97 -12.72
CA ILE A 211 4.17 -15.34 -12.76
C ILE A 211 3.97 -16.68 -13.51
N SER A 212 4.80 -16.95 -14.53
CA SER A 212 4.72 -18.20 -15.31
C SER A 212 5.14 -19.44 -14.50
N LYS A 213 5.82 -19.24 -13.37
CA LYS A 213 6.25 -20.29 -12.44
C LYS A 213 5.33 -20.45 -11.22
N LEU A 214 4.14 -19.83 -11.27
CA LEU A 214 3.09 -20.01 -10.26
C LEU A 214 2.11 -21.10 -10.70
N SER A 215 1.69 -21.94 -9.75
CA SER A 215 0.69 -22.99 -10.03
C SER A 215 -0.22 -23.21 -8.81
N LEU A 216 -1.52 -23.42 -9.05
CA LEU A 216 -2.54 -23.62 -8.01
C LEU A 216 -2.77 -25.10 -7.78
N HIS A 217 -2.76 -25.52 -6.51
CA HIS A 217 -2.86 -26.92 -6.12
C HIS A 217 -3.70 -27.11 -4.85
N PRO A 218 -4.32 -28.29 -4.67
CA PRO A 218 -4.88 -28.67 -3.38
C PRO A 218 -3.82 -28.64 -2.28
N ALA A 219 -4.13 -28.01 -1.14
CA ALA A 219 -3.22 -27.85 -0.02
C ALA A 219 -2.69 -29.19 0.48
N ASN A 220 -3.52 -30.24 0.50
CA ASN A 220 -3.12 -31.58 0.91
C ASN A 220 -1.99 -32.15 0.04
N ASP A 221 -1.98 -31.88 -1.27
CA ASP A 221 -0.97 -32.41 -2.18
C ASP A 221 0.37 -31.69 -2.01
N VAL A 222 0.31 -30.38 -1.76
CA VAL A 222 1.49 -29.55 -1.47
C VAL A 222 2.11 -29.95 -0.13
N LEU A 223 1.29 -30.09 0.91
CA LEU A 223 1.74 -30.39 2.28
C LEU A 223 2.27 -31.81 2.44
N LYS A 224 1.71 -32.80 1.71
CA LYS A 224 2.21 -34.18 1.70
C LYS A 224 3.53 -34.35 0.92
N GLY A 225 4.03 -33.29 0.27
CA GLY A 225 5.27 -33.34 -0.51
C GLY A 225 5.14 -34.06 -1.85
N ASN A 226 3.92 -34.43 -2.25
CA ASN A 226 3.63 -35.12 -3.51
C ASN A 226 4.06 -34.29 -4.74
N PHE A 227 4.16 -32.97 -4.58
CA PHE A 227 4.61 -32.03 -5.61
C PHE A 227 6.05 -32.16 -6.07
N ARG A 228 6.93 -32.81 -5.29
CA ARG A 228 8.35 -32.99 -5.67
C ARG A 228 8.59 -34.19 -6.59
N ASN A 229 7.61 -35.09 -6.74
CA ASN A 229 7.80 -36.36 -7.44
C ASN A 229 7.29 -36.36 -8.90
N SER A 230 6.45 -35.40 -9.31
CA SER A 230 5.94 -35.35 -10.69
C SER A 230 6.96 -34.83 -11.71
N ASP A 231 7.93 -34.01 -11.29
CA ASP A 231 8.97 -33.47 -12.19
C ASP A 231 10.13 -34.46 -12.45
N LYS A 232 10.14 -35.64 -11.80
CA LYS A 232 11.18 -36.67 -12.00
C LYS A 232 10.82 -37.75 -13.02
N ASN A 233 9.57 -37.82 -13.48
CA ASN A 233 9.10 -38.90 -14.35
C ASN A 233 9.05 -38.56 -15.85
N VAL A 234 9.64 -37.43 -16.28
CA VAL A 234 9.66 -37.03 -17.71
C VAL A 234 10.96 -37.40 -18.43
N ASN A 235 11.99 -37.91 -17.75
CA ASN A 235 13.28 -38.24 -18.38
C ASN A 235 13.69 -39.70 -18.18
N ILE A 236 12.88 -40.68 -18.62
CA ILE A 236 13.38 -41.97 -19.14
C ILE A 236 12.39 -42.51 -20.19
N SER A 237 12.54 -42.05 -21.43
CA SER A 237 12.13 -42.79 -22.64
C SER A 237 12.99 -42.33 -23.81
N ASN A 238 14.17 -42.93 -23.93
CA ASN A 238 14.92 -43.13 -25.18
C ASN A 238 15.88 -44.28 -24.94
#